data_AF-A0A7J3NN48-F1
#
_entry.id   AF-A0A7J3NN48-F1
#
_cell.length_a   1.000
_cell.length_b   1.000
_cell.length_c   1.000
_cell.angle_alpha   90.00
_cell.angle_beta   90.00
_cell.angle_gamma   90.00
#
_symmetry.space_group_name_H-M   'P 1'
#
loop_
_entity.id
_entity.type
_entity.pdbx_description
1 polymer ?
#
loop_
_entity_poly.entity_id
_entity_poly.type
_entity_poly.pdbx_seq_one_letter_code
_entity_poly.pdbx_strand_id
1 'polypeptide(L)'
;MSDYAYGLCFVDDVEVEATSAGSVRVRIRGAWPTPAWRLDHEELELSGGKLKIKLVGKVKKGIVAPSVITPFEHVLEINLEAKNIMLEVLGRGGRVIRASVKT
;
A
#
# COMPACT_ATOMS: atom_id res chain seq x y z
N MET A 1 -6.03 -4.29 25.76
CA MET A 1 -6.13 -4.68 24.33
C MET A 1 -6.31 -3.42 23.51
N SER A 2 -5.74 -3.33 22.30
CA SER A 2 -5.93 -2.13 21.45
C SER A 2 -7.40 -1.95 21.04
N ASP A 3 -7.88 -0.71 21.06
CA ASP A 3 -9.23 -0.31 20.66
C ASP A 3 -9.47 -0.38 19.14
N TYR A 4 -8.43 -0.75 18.38
CA TYR A 4 -8.45 -0.81 16.93
C TYR A 4 -8.33 -2.25 16.41
N ALA A 5 -8.98 -2.51 15.29
CA ALA A 5 -8.66 -3.64 14.42
C ALA A 5 -7.76 -3.14 13.29
N TYR A 6 -6.78 -3.95 12.90
CA TYR A 6 -5.81 -3.64 11.86
C TYR A 6 -5.96 -4.61 10.70
N GLY A 7 -5.59 -4.16 9.50
CA GLY A 7 -5.67 -4.98 8.30
C GLY A 7 -5.24 -4.24 7.04
N LEU A 8 -4.97 -4.99 5.98
CA LEU A 8 -4.55 -4.43 4.70
C LEU A 8 -5.74 -3.89 3.90
N CYS A 9 -5.47 -2.89 3.07
CA CYS A 9 -6.40 -2.46 2.03
C CYS A 9 -6.51 -3.52 0.91
N PHE A 10 -7.59 -3.46 0.14
CA PHE A 10 -7.58 -4.03 -1.20
C PHE A 10 -6.64 -3.18 -2.07
N VAL A 11 -5.91 -3.82 -2.98
CA VAL A 11 -5.01 -3.14 -3.91
C VAL A 11 -5.49 -3.49 -5.31
N ASP A 12 -5.82 -2.47 -6.09
CA ASP A 12 -6.40 -2.61 -7.42
C ASP A 12 -5.41 -2.26 -8.51
N ASP A 13 -4.62 -1.21 -8.30
CA ASP A 13 -3.67 -0.69 -9.26
C ASP A 13 -2.45 -0.08 -8.57
N VAL A 14 -1.29 -0.16 -9.24
CA VAL A 14 -0.01 0.37 -8.77
C VAL A 14 0.70 1.03 -9.93
N GLU A 15 0.88 2.34 -9.85
CA GLU A 15 1.65 3.14 -10.79
C GLU A 15 3.00 3.50 -10.19
N VAL A 16 4.04 3.46 -11.02
CA VAL A 16 5.42 3.69 -10.61
C VAL A 16 6.06 4.67 -11.57
N GLU A 17 6.49 5.82 -11.03
CA GLU A 17 7.12 6.90 -11.77
C GLU A 17 8.53 7.13 -11.23
N ALA A 18 9.55 7.08 -12.10
CA ALA A 18 10.90 7.49 -11.73
C ALA A 18 10.94 9.01 -11.54
N THR A 19 11.58 9.49 -10.47
CA THR A 19 11.83 10.91 -10.28
C THR A 19 13.27 11.26 -10.67
N SER A 20 13.55 12.55 -10.88
CA SER A 20 14.87 13.05 -11.26
C SER A 20 15.95 12.86 -10.18
N ALA A 21 15.59 12.46 -8.96
CA ALA A 21 16.49 12.43 -7.80
C ALA A 21 16.93 11.01 -7.38
N GLY A 22 16.72 9.99 -8.22
CA GLY A 22 16.97 8.60 -7.83
C GLY A 22 15.92 8.03 -6.86
N SER A 23 14.86 8.80 -6.57
CA SER A 23 13.67 8.31 -5.91
C SER A 23 12.66 7.80 -6.95
N VAL A 24 11.75 6.96 -6.47
CA VAL A 24 10.62 6.45 -7.24
C VAL A 24 9.35 6.82 -6.49
N ARG A 25 8.40 7.39 -7.22
CA ARG A 25 7.07 7.65 -6.73
C ARG A 25 6.19 6.45 -7.04
N VAL A 26 5.62 5.85 -6.00
CA VAL A 26 4.71 4.71 -6.10
C VAL A 26 3.32 5.19 -5.71
N ARG A 27 2.40 5.23 -6.66
CA ARG A 27 0.99 5.52 -6.42
C ARG A 27 0.23 4.20 -6.35
N ILE A 28 -0.39 3.95 -5.20
CA ILE A 28 -1.17 2.74 -4.93
C ILE A 28 -2.64 3.15 -4.85
N ARG A 29 -3.45 2.56 -5.74
CA ARG A 29 -4.90 2.72 -5.73
C ARG A 29 -5.55 1.41 -5.30
N GLY A 30 -6.60 1.54 -4.51
CA GLY A 30 -7.39 0.39 -4.10
C GLY A 30 -8.61 0.81 -3.31
N ALA A 31 -8.98 -0.01 -2.34
CA ALA A 31 -10.14 0.28 -1.53
C ALA A 31 -10.06 -0.27 -0.11
N TRP A 32 -10.85 0.32 0.77
CA TRP A 32 -11.13 -0.19 2.10
C TRP A 32 -12.46 -0.95 2.13
N PRO A 33 -12.62 -1.95 3.02
CA PRO A 33 -13.88 -2.69 3.16
C PRO A 33 -15.09 -1.80 3.52
N THR A 34 -14.87 -0.72 4.27
CA THR A 34 -15.89 0.23 4.71
C THR A 34 -15.25 1.62 4.89
N PRO A 35 -16.02 2.72 4.86
CA PRO A 35 -15.48 4.06 5.06
C PRO A 35 -14.90 4.34 6.46
N ALA A 36 -15.14 3.45 7.43
CA ALA A 36 -14.56 3.57 8.77
C ALA A 36 -13.07 3.21 8.85
N TRP A 37 -12.55 2.50 7.86
CA TRP A 37 -11.12 2.21 7.76
C TRP A 37 -10.36 3.45 7.31
N ARG A 38 -9.17 3.65 7.89
CA ARG A 38 -8.24 4.70 7.50
C ARG A 38 -6.84 4.14 7.44
N LEU A 39 -6.00 4.69 6.57
CA LEU A 39 -4.57 4.39 6.57
C LEU A 39 -3.99 4.74 7.96
N ASP A 40 -3.21 3.81 8.52
CA ASP A 40 -2.50 4.00 9.77
C ASP A 40 -1.00 4.23 9.52
N HIS A 41 -0.37 3.29 8.83
CA HIS A 41 1.06 3.33 8.48
C HIS A 41 1.36 2.40 7.30
N GLU A 42 2.58 2.52 6.78
CA GLU A 42 3.12 1.68 5.73
C GLU A 42 4.21 0.75 6.29
N GLU A 43 4.18 -0.52 5.90
CA GLU A 43 5.28 -1.46 6.18
C GLU A 43 6.10 -1.63 4.90
N LEU A 44 7.40 -1.34 4.99
CA LEU A 44 8.37 -1.50 3.92
C LEU A 44 9.38 -2.59 4.29
N GLU A 45 9.50 -3.63 3.48
CA GLU A 45 10.44 -4.74 3.71
C GLU A 45 11.28 -4.98 2.45
N LEU A 46 12.59 -4.75 2.55
CA LEU A 46 13.54 -5.04 1.49
C LEU A 46 14.13 -6.44 1.68
N SER A 47 13.87 -7.36 0.74
CA SER A 47 14.45 -8.70 0.76
C SER A 47 14.72 -9.22 -0.66
N GLY A 48 15.93 -9.73 -0.89
CA GLY A 48 16.29 -10.43 -2.13
C GLY A 48 16.08 -9.63 -3.43
N GLY A 49 16.38 -8.32 -3.44
CA GLY A 49 16.17 -7.44 -4.61
C GLY A 49 14.71 -7.04 -4.85
N LYS A 50 13.83 -7.33 -3.89
CA LYS A 50 12.42 -6.93 -3.91
C LYS A 50 12.13 -6.01 -2.74
N LEU A 51 11.34 -4.98 -3.00
CA LEU A 51 10.77 -4.14 -1.94
C LEU A 51 9.27 -4.46 -1.84
N LYS A 52 8.89 -5.03 -0.70
CA LYS A 52 7.50 -5.30 -0.35
C LYS A 52 6.91 -4.08 0.34
N ILE A 53 5.74 -3.67 -0.11
CA ILE A 53 4.98 -2.54 0.44
C ILE A 53 3.65 -3.06 0.94
N LYS A 54 3.30 -2.75 2.18
CA LYS A 54 1.96 -3.00 2.73
C LYS A 54 1.38 -1.71 3.27
N LEU A 55 0.13 -1.44 2.90
CA LEU A 55 -0.64 -0.33 3.46
C LEU A 55 -1.54 -0.87 4.56
N VAL A 56 -1.18 -0.58 5.80
CA VAL A 56 -1.89 -1.07 6.99
C VAL A 56 -2.91 -0.01 7.38
N GLY A 57 -4.18 -0.41 7.35
CA GLY A 57 -5.27 0.40 7.85
C GLY A 57 -5.64 0.04 9.29
N LYS A 58 -6.38 0.95 9.92
CA LYS A 58 -7.04 0.72 11.20
C LYS A 58 -8.50 1.13 11.17
N VAL A 59 -9.30 0.49 12.01
CA VAL A 59 -10.69 0.87 12.32
C VAL A 59 -10.95 0.71 13.81
N LYS A 60 -11.64 1.66 14.43
CA LYS A 60 -12.02 1.56 15.84
C LYS A 60 -13.04 0.44 16.03
N LYS A 61 -12.82 -0.44 17.00
CA LYS A 61 -13.75 -1.52 17.34
C LYS A 61 -15.09 -0.93 17.78
N GLY A 62 -16.18 -1.58 17.36
CA GLY A 62 -17.55 -1.15 17.68
C GLY A 62 -18.11 -0.03 16.81
N ILE A 63 -17.37 0.50 15.83
CA ILE A 63 -17.96 1.37 14.81
C ILE A 63 -18.90 0.55 13.92
N VAL A 64 -20.13 1.04 13.76
CA VAL A 64 -21.07 0.57 12.74
C VAL A 64 -20.90 1.46 11.52
N ALA A 65 -20.47 0.89 10.40
CA ALA A 65 -20.29 1.58 9.14
C ALA A 65 -21.00 0.83 8.01
N PRO A 66 -21.45 1.53 6.96
CA PRO A 66 -22.03 0.87 5.79
C PRO A 66 -21.04 -0.11 5.16
N SER A 67 -21.56 -1.24 4.65
CA SER A 67 -20.80 -2.23 3.87
C SER A 67 -20.54 -1.77 2.45
N VAL A 68 -19.94 -0.58 2.30
CA VAL A 68 -19.61 0.04 1.01
C VAL A 68 -18.09 0.09 0.86
N ILE A 69 -17.60 -0.57 -0.18
CA ILE A 69 -16.19 -0.51 -0.61
C ILE A 69 -15.85 0.96 -0.86
N THR A 70 -14.87 1.49 -0.12
CA THR A 70 -14.51 2.91 -0.19
C THR A 70 -13.15 3.04 -0.88
N PRO A 71 -13.06 3.72 -2.04
CA PRO A 71 -11.80 3.85 -2.75
C PRO A 71 -10.79 4.66 -1.92
N PHE A 72 -9.51 4.34 -2.09
CA PHE A 72 -8.41 5.13 -1.57
C PHE A 72 -7.29 5.22 -2.60
N GLU A 73 -6.52 6.30 -2.51
CA GLU A 73 -5.25 6.47 -3.19
C GLU A 73 -4.21 6.87 -2.15
N HIS A 74 -3.01 6.29 -2.26
CA HIS A 74 -1.87 6.64 -1.44
C HIS A 74 -0.62 6.72 -2.28
N VAL A 75 0.19 7.75 -2.05
CA VAL A 75 1.41 8.02 -2.82
C VAL A 75 2.60 7.95 -1.87
N LEU A 76 3.56 7.10 -2.21
CA LEU A 76 4.83 6.93 -1.51
C LEU A 76 5.96 7.44 -2.39
N GLU A 77 6.93 8.09 -1.76
CA GLU A 77 8.20 8.39 -2.40
C GLU A 77 9.29 7.58 -1.72
N ILE A 78 9.98 6.75 -2.50
CA ILE A 78 10.95 5.78 -2.00
C ILE A 78 12.28 6.10 -2.66
N ASN A 79 13.30 6.38 -1.84
CA ASN A 79 14.65 6.53 -2.35
C ASN A 79 15.22 5.13 -2.61
N LEU A 80 15.39 4.77 -3.90
CA LEU A 80 15.91 3.48 -4.30
C LEU A 80 17.32 3.69 -4.83
N GLU A 81 18.30 3.62 -3.93
CA GLU A 81 19.74 3.73 -4.28
C GLU A 81 20.15 2.63 -5.30
N ALA A 82 19.48 1.48 -5.26
CA ALA A 82 19.72 0.38 -6.18
C ALA A 82 18.80 0.44 -7.41
N LYS A 83 19.39 0.58 -8.59
CA LYS A 83 18.73 0.32 -9.87
C LYS A 83 18.33 -1.17 -9.90
N ASN A 84 17.11 -1.48 -10.35
CA ASN A 84 16.53 -2.83 -10.52
C ASN A 84 15.84 -3.49 -9.29
N ILE A 85 15.23 -2.72 -8.39
CA ILE A 85 14.35 -3.29 -7.35
C ILE A 85 12.97 -3.57 -7.94
N MET A 86 12.47 -4.79 -7.76
CA MET A 86 11.08 -5.14 -8.07
C MET A 86 10.18 -4.72 -6.91
N LEU A 87 9.11 -3.98 -7.20
CA LEU A 87 8.13 -3.55 -6.21
C LEU A 87 7.02 -4.59 -6.11
N GLU A 88 6.73 -5.07 -4.91
CA GLU A 88 5.60 -5.96 -4.61
C GLU A 88 4.66 -5.27 -3.61
N VAL A 89 3.48 -4.85 -4.06
CA VAL A 89 2.47 -4.28 -3.17
C VAL A 89 1.51 -5.38 -2.74
N LEU A 90 1.43 -5.63 -1.42
CA LEU A 90 0.57 -6.67 -0.87
C LEU A 90 -0.75 -6.08 -0.41
N GLY A 91 -1.83 -6.58 -1.01
CA GLY A 91 -3.19 -6.31 -0.62
C GLY A 91 -3.81 -7.40 0.24
N ARG A 92 -4.98 -7.09 0.78
CA ARG A 92 -5.84 -8.03 1.49
C ARG A 92 -6.13 -9.28 0.67
N GLY A 93 -6.23 -10.43 1.33
CA GLY A 93 -6.53 -11.73 0.69
C GLY A 93 -5.33 -12.36 -0.02
N GLY A 94 -4.11 -11.86 0.19
CA GLY A 94 -2.89 -12.38 -0.43
C GLY A 94 -2.71 -11.93 -1.88
N ARG A 95 -3.49 -10.95 -2.35
CA ARG A 95 -3.29 -10.33 -3.67
C ARG A 95 -1.96 -9.57 -3.66
N VAL A 96 -1.12 -9.81 -4.66
CA VAL A 96 0.15 -9.11 -4.84
C VAL A 96 0.17 -8.48 -6.23
N ILE A 97 0.35 -7.16 -6.29
CA ILE A 97 0.61 -6.45 -7.54
C ILE A 97 2.10 -6.18 -7.63
N ARG A 98 2.71 -6.60 -8.75
CA ARG A 98 4.13 -6.38 -9.03
C ARG A 98 4.28 -5.22 -9.99
N ALA A 99 5.16 -4.29 -9.67
CA ALA A 99 5.49 -3.18 -10.54
C ALA A 99 7.00 -3.05 -10.72
N SER A 100 7.41 -2.71 -11.93
CA SER A 100 8.80 -2.46 -12.30
C SER A 100 8.95 -1.01 -12.74
N VAL A 101 10.01 -0.35 -12.29
CA VAL A 101 10.36 0.99 -12.77
C VAL A 101 10.76 0.85 -14.25
N LYS A 102 9.95 1.42 -15.15
CA LYS A 102 10.36 1.62 -16.54
C LYS A 102 11.20 2.90 -16.57
N THR A 103 12.51 2.75 -16.61
CA THR A 103 13.46 3.85 -16.93
C THR A 103 13.51 4.09 -18.42
#